data_AF-A0A2E8VCM9-F1
#
_entry.id   AF-A0A2E8VCM9-F1
#
_cell.length_a   1.000
_cell.length_b   1.000
_cell.length_c   1.000
_cell.angle_alpha   90.00
_cell.angle_beta   90.00
_cell.angle_gamma   90.00
#
_symmetry.space_group_name_H-M   'P 1'
#
loop_
_entity.id
_entity.type
_entity.pdbx_description
1 polymer ?
#
loop_
_entity_poly.entity_id
_entity_poly.type
_entity_poly.pdbx_seq_one_letter_code
_entity_poly.pdbx_strand_id
1 'polypeptide(L)'
;ALSKGAIGDAFAEIGQMDEAYEYYVLAFQASQNSFTTPKYLFKAAMIADLNNQKKIALSYFKRIKKDYPKATESQLVDVQIGRLENIN
;
A
#
# COMPACT_ATOMS: atom_id res chain seq x y z
N ALA A 1 -4.03 13.89 -0.32
CA ALA A 1 -3.59 12.56 -0.78
C ALA A 1 -2.51 12.66 -1.84
N LEU A 2 -2.80 13.27 -3.01
CA LEU A 2 -1.87 13.29 -4.16
C LEU A 2 -0.47 13.87 -3.84
N SER A 3 -0.40 15.05 -3.23
CA SER A 3 0.89 15.68 -2.87
C SER A 3 1.73 14.80 -1.94
N LYS A 4 1.11 14.24 -0.90
CA LYS A 4 1.77 13.33 0.05
C LYS A 4 2.22 12.04 -0.63
N GLY A 5 1.41 11.51 -1.53
CA GLY A 5 1.77 10.35 -2.34
C GLY A 5 2.97 10.60 -3.23
N ALA A 6 3.02 11.75 -3.90
CA ALA A 6 4.15 12.14 -4.74
C ALA A 6 5.44 12.34 -3.93
N ILE A 7 5.35 12.86 -2.69
CA ILE A 7 6.49 12.92 -1.77
C ILE A 7 6.95 11.50 -1.40
N GLY A 8 6.02 10.58 -1.11
CA GLY A 8 6.33 9.18 -0.87
C GLY A 8 7.00 8.49 -2.06
N ASP A 9 6.55 8.80 -3.28
CA ASP A 9 7.18 8.32 -4.52
C ASP A 9 8.63 8.83 -4.62
N ALA A 10 8.88 10.12 -4.36
CA ALA A 10 10.23 10.69 -4.38
C ALA A 10 11.18 10.05 -3.35
N PHE A 11 10.69 9.77 -2.13
CA PHE A 11 11.48 9.04 -1.12
C PHE A 11 11.78 7.61 -1.56
N ALA A 12 10.82 6.90 -2.15
CA ALA A 12 11.03 5.56 -2.67
C ALA A 12 12.07 5.53 -3.81
N GLU A 13 12.05 6.53 -4.69
CA GLU A 13 13.00 6.66 -5.81
C GLU A 13 14.45 6.83 -5.34
N ILE A 14 14.68 7.45 -4.18
CA ILE A 14 16.02 7.61 -3.58
C ILE A 14 16.38 6.54 -2.53
N GLY A 15 15.59 5.46 -2.45
CA GLY A 15 15.86 4.33 -1.55
C GLY A 15 15.45 4.54 -0.10
N GLN A 16 14.76 5.63 0.23
CA GLN A 16 14.29 5.96 1.57
C GLN A 16 12.90 5.36 1.81
N MET A 17 12.86 4.04 2.03
CA MET A 17 11.61 3.27 2.05
C MET A 17 10.76 3.54 3.29
N ASP A 18 11.37 3.81 4.45
CA ASP A 18 10.62 4.07 5.68
C ASP A 18 9.89 5.42 5.60
N GLU A 19 10.56 6.46 5.11
CA GLU A 19 9.94 7.76 4.83
C GLU A 19 8.87 7.65 3.74
N ALA A 20 9.14 6.88 2.67
CA ALA A 20 8.14 6.62 1.64
C ALA A 20 6.87 5.98 2.22
N TYR A 21 7.03 4.98 3.11
CA TYR A 21 5.93 4.33 3.81
C TYR A 21 5.10 5.32 4.62
N GLU A 22 5.74 6.17 5.43
CA GLU A 22 5.05 7.18 6.23
C GLU A 22 4.21 8.12 5.35
N TYR A 23 4.79 8.58 4.23
CA TYR A 23 4.08 9.47 3.31
C TYR A 23 2.93 8.79 2.58
N TYR A 24 3.03 7.51 2.22
CA TYR A 24 1.91 6.76 1.68
C TYR A 24 0.79 6.57 2.71
N VAL A 25 1.13 6.32 3.98
CA VAL A 25 0.15 6.26 5.08
C VAL A 25 -0.57 7.59 5.23
N LEU A 26 0.18 8.69 5.29
CA LEU A 26 -0.40 10.03 5.35
C LEU A 26 -1.24 10.35 4.11
N ALA A 27 -0.88 9.82 2.94
CA ALA A 27 -1.59 10.03 1.69
C ALA A 27 -2.97 9.36 1.70
N PHE A 28 -3.04 8.07 2.06
CA PHE A 28 -4.31 7.35 2.11
C PHE A 28 -5.18 7.75 3.30
N GLN A 29 -4.60 8.28 4.39
CA GLN A 29 -5.38 8.84 5.51
C GLN A 29 -5.96 10.22 5.19
N ALA A 30 -5.23 11.04 4.41
CA ALA A 30 -5.66 12.40 4.06
C ALA A 30 -6.84 12.48 3.09
N SER A 31 -7.16 11.40 2.36
CA SER A 31 -8.39 11.33 1.56
C SER A 31 -8.79 9.87 1.34
N GLN A 32 -10.07 9.59 1.55
CA GLN A 32 -10.69 8.30 1.25
C GLN A 32 -11.44 8.43 -0.07
N ASN A 33 -10.88 7.92 -1.17
CA ASN A 33 -11.54 7.87 -2.48
C ASN A 33 -11.05 6.68 -3.30
N SER A 34 -11.87 6.26 -4.26
CA SER A 34 -11.63 5.02 -5.03
C SER A 34 -10.47 5.09 -6.02
N PHE A 35 -9.84 6.26 -6.22
CA PHE A 35 -8.76 6.42 -7.19
C PHE A 35 -7.37 6.44 -6.55
N THR A 36 -7.20 7.17 -5.44
CA THR A 36 -5.89 7.37 -4.80
C THR A 36 -5.68 6.51 -3.57
N THR A 37 -6.73 6.20 -2.81
CA THR A 37 -6.61 5.37 -1.61
C THR A 37 -6.08 3.96 -1.90
N PRO A 38 -6.62 3.19 -2.86
CA PRO A 38 -6.08 1.86 -3.15
C PRO A 38 -4.62 1.91 -3.64
N LYS A 39 -4.23 2.92 -4.42
CA LYS A 39 -2.85 3.14 -4.87
C LYS A 39 -1.86 3.25 -3.71
N TYR A 40 -2.15 4.16 -2.77
CA TYR A 40 -1.23 4.42 -1.66
C TYR A 40 -1.29 3.33 -0.59
N LEU A 41 -2.45 2.68 -0.39
CA LEU A 41 -2.52 1.46 0.42
C LEU A 41 -1.63 0.36 -0.16
N PHE A 42 -1.65 0.16 -1.49
CA PHE A 42 -0.87 -0.88 -2.14
C PHE A 42 0.63 -0.63 -1.98
N LYS A 43 1.08 0.61 -2.23
CA LYS A 43 2.48 1.00 -2.04
C LYS A 43 2.94 0.85 -0.59
N ALA A 44 2.14 1.30 0.38
CA ALA A 44 2.44 1.11 1.80
C ALA A 44 2.49 -0.37 2.20
N ALA A 45 1.60 -1.20 1.64
CA ALA A 45 1.58 -2.64 1.88
C ALA A 45 2.83 -3.33 1.34
N MET A 46 3.33 -2.91 0.17
CA MET A 46 4.53 -3.47 -0.41
C MET A 46 5.78 -3.13 0.40
N ILE A 47 5.89 -1.91 0.92
CA ILE A 47 6.99 -1.56 1.82
C ILE A 47 6.89 -2.31 3.15
N ALA A 48 5.68 -2.42 3.72
CA ALA A 48 5.48 -3.21 4.94
C ALA A 48 5.91 -4.67 4.75
N ASP A 49 5.61 -5.26 3.59
CA ASP A 49 6.05 -6.60 3.21
C ASP A 49 7.59 -6.70 3.09
N LEU A 50 8.25 -5.75 2.41
CA LEU A 50 9.71 -5.68 2.33
C LEU A 50 10.37 -5.58 3.72
N ASN A 51 9.73 -4.88 4.65
CA ASN A 51 10.18 -4.71 6.03
C ASN A 51 9.79 -5.89 6.96
N ASN A 52 9.39 -7.04 6.40
CA ASN A 52 8.93 -8.23 7.13
C ASN A 52 7.71 -7.99 8.04
N GLN A 53 6.97 -6.89 7.84
CA GLN A 53 5.76 -6.55 8.58
C GLN A 53 4.53 -7.22 7.96
N LYS A 54 4.57 -8.54 7.79
CA LYS A 54 3.56 -9.37 7.10
C LYS A 54 2.11 -9.06 7.54
N LYS A 55 1.87 -8.86 8.85
CA LYS A 55 0.53 -8.56 9.38
C LYS A 55 -0.02 -7.21 8.86
N ILE A 56 0.83 -6.19 8.77
CA ILE A 56 0.46 -4.85 8.29
C ILE A 56 0.20 -4.90 6.79
N ALA A 57 1.09 -5.55 6.03
CA ALA A 57 0.92 -5.75 4.59
C ALA A 57 -0.40 -6.46 4.26
N LEU A 58 -0.69 -7.59 4.94
CA LEU A 58 -1.94 -8.32 4.79
C LEU A 58 -3.17 -7.48 5.13
N SER A 59 -3.10 -6.66 6.18
CA SER A 59 -4.21 -5.77 6.56
C SER A 59 -4.54 -4.79 5.43
N TYR A 60 -3.53 -4.13 4.87
CA TYR A 60 -3.71 -3.18 3.78
C TYR A 60 -4.18 -3.87 2.48
N PHE A 61 -3.61 -5.01 2.10
CA PHE A 61 -4.06 -5.76 0.93
C PHE A 61 -5.51 -6.22 1.04
N LYS A 62 -5.91 -6.76 2.20
CA LYS A 62 -7.30 -7.17 2.45
C LYS A 62 -8.25 -5.97 2.43
N ARG A 63 -7.81 -4.82 2.95
CA ARG A 63 -8.56 -3.57 2.87
C ARG A 63 -8.79 -3.13 1.42
N ILE A 64 -7.76 -3.20 0.57
CA ILE A 64 -7.90 -2.87 -0.86
C ILE A 64 -8.97 -3.75 -1.51
N LYS A 65 -8.90 -5.07 -1.29
CA LYS A 65 -9.86 -6.02 -1.85
C LYS A 65 -11.30 -5.77 -1.38
N LYS A 66 -11.46 -5.47 -0.09
CA LYS A 66 -12.78 -5.26 0.52
C LYS A 66 -13.41 -3.92 0.12
N ASP A 67 -12.65 -2.85 0.25
CA ASP A 67 -13.18 -1.49 0.18
C ASP A 67 -13.10 -0.91 -1.24
N TYR A 68 -12.20 -1.42 -2.09
CA TYR A 68 -11.94 -0.91 -3.44
C TYR A 68 -11.96 -2.01 -4.52
N PRO A 69 -12.99 -2.86 -4.61
CA PRO A 69 -13.00 -4.04 -5.50
C PRO A 69 -12.92 -3.71 -7.00
N LYS A 70 -13.20 -2.47 -7.39
CA LYS A 70 -13.13 -1.98 -8.78
C LYS A 70 -11.80 -1.31 -9.14
N ALA A 71 -10.89 -1.13 -8.17
CA ALA A 71 -9.60 -0.51 -8.40
C ALA A 71 -8.64 -1.50 -9.06
N THR A 72 -7.70 -1.00 -9.87
CA THR A 72 -6.66 -1.80 -10.50
C THR A 72 -5.86 -2.59 -9.45
N GLU A 73 -5.55 -1.97 -8.31
CA GLU A 73 -4.79 -2.60 -7.23
C GLU A 73 -5.52 -3.82 -6.65
N SER A 74 -6.86 -3.83 -6.66
CA SER A 74 -7.64 -4.97 -6.16
C SER A 74 -7.42 -6.25 -6.99
N GLN A 75 -7.00 -6.14 -8.24
CA GLN A 75 -6.64 -7.31 -9.06
C GLN A 75 -5.25 -7.84 -8.70
N LEU A 76 -4.38 -6.99 -8.16
CA LEU A 76 -2.99 -7.33 -7.81
C LEU A 76 -2.89 -7.96 -6.42
N VAL A 77 -3.76 -7.57 -5.49
CA VAL A 77 -3.66 -7.98 -4.08
C VAL A 77 -3.91 -9.46 -3.84
N ASP A 78 -4.64 -10.15 -4.72
CA ASP A 78 -4.91 -11.59 -4.54
C ASP A 78 -3.63 -12.43 -4.55
N VAL A 79 -2.73 -12.13 -5.47
CA VAL A 79 -1.41 -12.78 -5.55
C VAL A 79 -0.57 -12.44 -4.31
N GLN A 80 -0.61 -11.18 -3.86
CA GLN A 80 0.17 -10.75 -2.69
C GLN A 80 -0.35 -11.38 -1.39
N ILE A 81 -1.67 -11.44 -1.20
CA ILE A 81 -2.30 -12.10 -0.05
C ILE A 81 -1.95 -13.59 -0.06
N GLY A 82 -2.13 -14.27 -1.19
CA GLY A 82 -1.80 -15.68 -1.33
C GLY A 82 -0.33 -15.97 -1.02
N ARG A 83 0.59 -15.16 -1.56
CA ARG A 83 2.03 -15.28 -1.26
C ARG A 83 2.28 -15.11 0.25
N LEU A 84 1.76 -14.06 0.85
CA LEU A 84 2.00 -13.76 2.26
C LEU A 84 1.39 -14.81 3.20
N GLU A 85 0.20 -15.32 2.93
CA GLU A 85 -0.45 -16.33 3.78
C GLU A 85 0.23 -17.71 3.71
N ASN A 86 0.90 -18.02 2.59
CA ASN A 86 1.57 -19.31 2.38
C ASN A 86 3.08 -19.31 2.69
N ILE A 87 3.69 -18.14 2.95
CA ILE A 87 5.06 -18.09 3.47
C ILE A 87 5.03 -18.45 4.97
N ASN A 88 5.66 -19.59 5.32
CA ASN A 88 5.92 -20.05 6.68
C ASN A 88 7.10 -19.31 7.31
#